data_AF-A0A939ITE2-F1
#
_entry.id   AF-A0A939ITE2-F1
#
_cell.length_a   1.000
_cell.length_b   1.000
_cell.length_c   1.000
_cell.angle_alpha   90.00
_cell.angle_beta   90.00
_cell.angle_gamma   90.00
#
_symmetry.space_group_name_H-M   'P 1'
#
loop_
_entity.id
_entity.type
_entity.pdbx_description
1 polymer ?
#
loop_
_entity_poly.entity_id
_entity_poly.type
_entity_poly.pdbx_seq_one_letter_code
_entity_poly.pdbx_strand_id
1 'polypeptide(L)'
;LFSGGQDWLNANESPFVGEYSLNSNKLNRYPDCQPKDVLQAYAAYAGVAPEQVLVSRGADEGIELLIRAFCDAGQDSILICPPTYGMYAISAETFN
;
A
#
# COMPACT_ATOMS: atom_id res chain seq x y z
N LEU A 1 32.53 13.97 -10.44
CA LEU A 1 31.13 14.43 -10.57
C LEU A 1 30.42 14.02 -9.29
N PHE A 2 29.93 15.03 -8.57
CA PHE A 2 29.63 15.08 -7.14
C PHE A 2 29.10 13.79 -6.48
N SER A 3 29.92 13.24 -5.58
CA SER A 3 29.53 12.33 -4.51
C SER A 3 29.32 13.17 -3.23
N GLY A 4 28.07 13.43 -2.84
CA GLY A 4 27.74 14.22 -1.64
C GLY A 4 26.25 14.53 -1.57
N GLY A 5 25.45 13.48 -1.33
CA GLY A 5 23.99 13.53 -1.37
C GLY A 5 23.37 14.45 -0.33
N GLN A 6 22.54 15.39 -0.78
CA GLN A 6 21.59 16.15 0.04
C GLN A 6 20.20 16.24 -0.61
N ASP A 7 20.07 15.99 -1.92
CA ASP A 7 18.81 16.04 -2.64
C ASP A 7 18.28 14.62 -2.92
N TRP A 8 17.30 14.19 -2.12
CA TRP A 8 16.65 12.88 -2.22
C TRP A 8 15.39 12.97 -3.09
N LEU A 9 15.54 12.79 -4.41
CA LEU A 9 14.48 12.98 -5.40
C LEU A 9 14.23 11.72 -6.27
N ASN A 10 14.43 10.53 -5.70
CA ASN A 10 14.42 9.26 -6.45
C ASN A 10 13.28 8.29 -6.06
N ALA A 11 12.58 8.52 -4.95
CA ALA A 11 11.58 7.58 -4.40
C ALA A 11 10.15 8.15 -4.31
N ASN A 12 9.91 9.35 -4.87
CA ASN A 12 8.62 10.07 -4.78
C ASN A 12 8.16 10.36 -3.34
N GLU A 13 9.08 10.38 -2.38
CA GLU A 13 8.79 10.76 -0.99
C GLU A 13 8.49 12.27 -0.90
N SER A 14 7.62 12.66 0.04
CA SER A 14 7.40 14.07 0.34
C SER A 14 8.68 14.68 0.94
N PRO A 15 9.13 15.87 0.49
CA PRO A 15 10.26 16.56 1.11
C PRO A 15 9.90 17.18 2.46
N PHE A 16 8.62 17.22 2.82
CA PHE A 16 8.12 17.79 4.07
C PHE A 16 7.88 16.70 5.11
N VAL A 17 8.29 16.98 6.35
CA VAL A 17 8.01 16.13 7.52
C VAL A 17 6.59 16.38 8.02
N GLY A 18 5.81 15.32 8.21
CA GLY A 18 4.56 15.39 8.95
C GLY A 18 4.81 15.20 10.44
N GLU A 19 4.23 16.08 11.27
CA GLU A 19 4.25 15.92 12.72
C GLU A 19 3.06 15.06 13.17
N TYR A 20 3.32 14.02 13.95
CA TYR A 20 2.29 13.14 14.49
C TYR A 20 2.58 12.83 15.96
N SER A 21 1.53 12.76 16.78
CA SER A 21 1.63 12.31 18.17
C SER A 21 1.17 10.85 18.28
N LEU A 22 1.95 10.03 18.99
CA LEU A 22 1.64 8.62 19.18
C LEU A 22 1.08 8.36 20.57
N ASN A 23 -0.03 7.63 20.63
CA ASN A 23 -0.57 7.11 21.89
C ASN A 23 -0.06 5.68 22.11
N SER A 24 0.89 5.50 23.03
CA SER A 24 1.53 4.21 23.32
C SER A 24 0.86 3.38 24.41
N ASN A 25 -0.30 3.81 24.94
CA ASN A 25 -0.93 3.19 26.11
C ASN A 25 -1.44 1.76 25.90
N LYS A 26 -1.56 1.29 24.65
CA LYS A 26 -2.15 -0.01 24.31
C LYS A 26 -1.27 -0.87 23.39
N LEU A 27 0.02 -0.61 23.30
CA LEU A 27 0.94 -1.36 22.43
C LEU A 27 1.07 -2.85 22.79
N ASN A 28 0.67 -3.25 24.00
CA ASN A 28 0.63 -4.64 24.45
C ASN A 28 -0.61 -5.42 23.97
N ARG A 29 -1.50 -4.79 23.20
CA ARG A 29 -2.71 -5.41 22.64
C ARG A 29 -2.61 -5.45 21.12
N TYR A 30 -3.09 -6.54 20.53
CA TYR A 30 -3.25 -6.60 19.08
C TYR A 30 -4.24 -5.51 18.63
N PRO A 31 -3.95 -4.82 17.50
CA PRO A 31 -4.91 -3.93 16.90
C PRO A 31 -6.05 -4.71 16.24
N ASP A 32 -7.12 -4.00 15.88
CA ASP A 32 -8.14 -4.55 15.00
C ASP A 32 -7.53 -4.86 13.62
N CYS A 33 -7.99 -5.93 12.96
CA CYS A 33 -7.53 -6.29 11.62
C CYS A 33 -7.78 -5.19 10.58
N GLN A 34 -8.91 -4.48 10.73
CA GLN A 34 -9.27 -3.31 9.94
C GLN A 34 -9.68 -2.17 10.91
N PRO A 35 -8.76 -1.24 11.25
CA PRO A 35 -9.04 -0.19 12.22
C PRO A 35 -10.20 0.71 11.76
N LYS A 36 -11.30 0.72 12.53
CA LYS A 36 -12.53 1.43 12.17
C LYS A 36 -12.32 2.93 11.95
N ASP A 37 -11.51 3.56 12.80
CA ASP A 37 -11.24 5.00 12.72
C ASP A 37 -10.52 5.36 11.41
N VAL A 38 -9.60 4.50 10.95
CA VAL A 38 -8.89 4.68 9.68
C VAL A 38 -9.84 4.50 8.50
N LEU A 39 -10.66 3.44 8.52
CA LEU A 39 -11.64 3.17 7.47
C LEU A 39 -12.63 4.33 7.31
N GLN A 40 -13.21 4.81 8.41
CA GLN A 40 -14.20 5.88 8.38
C GLN A 40 -13.58 7.20 7.89
N ALA A 41 -12.40 7.56 8.38
CA ALA A 41 -11.71 8.77 7.95
C ALA A 41 -11.36 8.73 6.45
N TYR A 42 -10.86 7.60 5.96
CA TYR A 42 -10.49 7.45 4.56
C TYR A 42 -11.71 7.39 3.63
N ALA A 43 -12.77 6.69 4.03
CA ALA A 43 -14.03 6.63 3.29
C ALA A 43 -14.65 8.03 3.13
N ALA A 44 -14.67 8.82 4.21
CA ALA A 44 -15.12 10.21 4.17
C ALA A 44 -14.26 11.09 3.25
N TYR A 45 -12.94 10.94 3.31
CA TYR A 45 -12.01 11.63 2.41
C TYR A 45 -12.24 11.28 0.93
N ALA A 46 -12.43 9.99 0.62
CA ALA A 46 -12.59 9.49 -0.74
C ALA A 46 -14.04 9.61 -1.27
N GLY A 47 -15.01 9.96 -0.42
CA GLY A 47 -16.41 10.09 -0.80
C GLY A 47 -17.11 8.75 -1.10
N VAL A 48 -16.69 7.67 -0.44
CA VAL A 48 -17.22 6.30 -0.61
C VAL A 48 -17.78 5.76 0.70
N ALA A 49 -18.52 4.65 0.66
CA ALA A 49 -18.99 3.99 1.86
C ALA A 49 -17.83 3.23 2.56
N PRO A 50 -17.81 3.13 3.90
CA PRO A 50 -16.75 2.41 4.63
C PRO A 50 -16.57 0.95 4.20
N GLU A 51 -17.65 0.30 3.75
CA GLU A 51 -17.64 -1.09 3.27
C GLU A 51 -16.92 -1.25 1.91
N GLN A 52 -16.63 -0.14 1.23
CA GLN A 52 -15.87 -0.11 -0.03
C GLN A 52 -14.38 0.14 0.19
N VAL A 53 -13.91 0.24 1.44
CA VAL A 53 -12.53 0.52 1.80
C VAL A 53 -11.90 -0.69 2.49
N LEU A 54 -10.69 -1.04 2.08
CA LEU A 54 -9.83 -2.02 2.75
C LEU A 54 -8.46 -1.36 3.00
N VAL A 55 -7.96 -1.49 4.23
CA VAL A 55 -6.65 -1.00 4.63
C VAL A 55 -5.64 -2.14 4.57
N SER A 56 -4.54 -1.90 3.88
CA SER A 56 -3.40 -2.81 3.72
C SER A 56 -2.08 -2.11 4.06
N ARG A 57 -0.99 -2.86 4.13
CA ARG A 57 0.39 -2.36 4.29
C ARG A 57 0.89 -1.73 2.99
N GLY A 58 0.37 -0.54 2.70
CA GLY A 58 0.66 0.17 1.45
C GLY A 58 -0.09 -0.43 0.25
N ALA A 59 0.10 0.21 -0.90
CA ALA A 59 -0.54 -0.21 -2.15
C ALA A 59 0.00 -1.55 -2.68
N ASP A 60 1.26 -1.89 -2.37
CA ASP A 60 1.90 -3.14 -2.80
C ASP A 60 1.15 -4.37 -2.29
N GLU A 61 0.76 -4.39 -1.00
CA GLU A 61 -0.05 -5.49 -0.46
C GLU A 61 -1.44 -5.53 -1.11
N GLY A 62 -2.01 -4.38 -1.50
CA GLY A 62 -3.26 -4.34 -2.26
C GLY A 62 -3.15 -5.03 -3.62
N ILE A 63 -2.04 -4.83 -4.33
CA ILE A 63 -1.75 -5.52 -5.61
C ILE A 63 -1.66 -7.04 -5.38
N GLU A 64 -0.93 -7.47 -4.35
CA GLU A 64 -0.80 -8.89 -4.00
C GLU A 64 -2.14 -9.53 -3.65
N LEU A 65 -2.99 -8.85 -2.85
CA LEU A 65 -4.31 -9.34 -2.47
C LEU A 65 -5.21 -9.55 -3.68
N LEU A 66 -5.18 -8.64 -4.66
CA LEU A 66 -5.95 -8.78 -5.90
C LEU A 66 -5.49 -9.99 -6.72
N ILE A 67 -4.19 -10.14 -6.94
CA ILE A 67 -3.65 -11.29 -7.67
C ILE A 67 -4.03 -12.59 -6.95
N ARG A 68 -3.82 -12.65 -5.63
CA ARG A 68 -4.10 -13.84 -4.83
C ARG A 68 -5.58 -14.22 -4.78
N ALA A 69 -6.48 -13.25 -4.83
CA ALA A 69 -7.92 -13.51 -4.74
C ALA A 69 -8.54 -13.94 -6.08
N PHE A 70 -7.95 -13.54 -7.21
CA PHE A 70 -8.56 -13.67 -8.53
C PHE A 70 -7.75 -14.45 -9.55
N CYS A 71 -6.50 -14.84 -9.25
CA CYS A 71 -5.66 -15.61 -10.16
C CYS A 71 -5.23 -16.94 -9.51
N ASP A 72 -5.48 -18.04 -10.20
CA ASP A 72 -4.90 -19.34 -9.88
C ASP A 72 -3.48 -19.47 -10.47
N ALA A 73 -2.52 -19.83 -9.62
CA ALA A 73 -1.11 -19.96 -10.01
C ALA A 73 -0.93 -20.95 -11.18
N GLY A 74 -0.19 -20.52 -12.21
CA GLY A 74 0.06 -21.31 -13.41
C GLY A 74 -1.13 -21.49 -14.37
N GLN A 75 -2.30 -20.93 -14.05
CA GLN A 75 -3.50 -20.98 -14.91
C GLN A 75 -3.88 -19.58 -15.41
N ASP A 76 -4.02 -18.64 -14.50
CA ASP A 76 -4.44 -17.29 -14.80
C ASP A 76 -3.24 -16.35 -15.02
N SER A 77 -3.52 -15.14 -15.50
CA SER A 77 -2.48 -14.14 -15.76
C SER A 77 -3.03 -12.73 -15.59
N ILE A 78 -2.15 -11.79 -15.23
CA ILE A 78 -2.46 -10.36 -15.20
C ILE A 78 -2.01 -9.68 -16.50
N LEU A 79 -2.60 -8.53 -16.80
CA LEU A 79 -2.22 -7.67 -17.91
C LEU A 79 -1.75 -6.31 -17.40
N ILE A 80 -0.60 -5.86 -17.88
CA ILE A 80 -0.04 -4.53 -17.61
C ILE A 80 0.44 -3.88 -18.92
N CYS A 81 0.55 -2.54 -18.94
CA CYS A 81 0.98 -1.77 -20.12
C CYS A 81 2.30 -1.04 -19.84
N PRO A 82 3.47 -1.59 -20.21
CA PRO A 82 4.76 -0.93 -19.99
C PRO A 82 4.94 0.34 -20.86
N PRO A 83 5.72 1.34 -20.40
CA PRO A 83 6.39 1.41 -19.11
C PRO A 83 5.43 1.80 -17.98
N THR A 84 5.41 1.02 -16.91
CA THR A 84 4.54 1.24 -15.74
C THR A 84 5.24 0.76 -14.47
N TYR A 85 4.55 0.84 -13.33
CA TYR A 85 5.08 0.43 -12.03
C TYR A 85 5.45 -1.06 -12.01
N GLY A 86 6.70 -1.36 -11.63
CA GLY A 86 7.25 -2.72 -11.73
C GLY A 86 6.64 -3.74 -10.75
N MET A 87 6.06 -3.28 -9.64
CA MET A 87 5.54 -4.18 -8.60
C MET A 87 4.43 -5.10 -9.10
N TYR A 88 3.63 -4.69 -10.09
CA TYR A 88 2.62 -5.57 -10.68
C TYR A 88 3.23 -6.89 -11.23
N ALA A 89 4.33 -6.77 -11.98
CA ALA A 89 5.00 -7.93 -12.56
C ALA A 89 5.71 -8.78 -11.49
N ILE A 90 6.38 -8.11 -10.53
CA ILE A 90 7.10 -8.79 -9.44
C ILE A 90 6.13 -9.58 -8.56
N SER A 91 4.99 -8.99 -8.18
CA SER A 91 3.98 -9.67 -7.36
C SER A 91 3.35 -10.86 -8.08
N ALA A 92 3.12 -10.77 -9.39
CA ALA A 92 2.60 -11.89 -10.19
C ALA A 92 3.64 -13.01 -10.38
N GLU A 93 4.90 -12.68 -10.65
CA GLU A 93 5.97 -13.66 -10.81
C GLU A 93 6.25 -14.42 -9.51
N THR A 94 6.20 -13.74 -8.37
CA THR A 94 6.41 -14.35 -7.05
C THR A 94 5.28 -15.31 -6.66
N PHE A 95 4.09 -15.13 -7.23
CA PHE A 95 2.92 -15.97 -6.95
C PHE A 95 2.80 -17.19 -7.88
N ASN A 96 3.56 -17.23 -8.98
CA ASN A 96 3.53 -18.32 -9.96
C ASN A 96 4.27 -19.60 -9.52
#